data_AF-A0A929DX58-F1
#
_entry.id   AF-A0A929DX58-F1
#
_cell.length_a   1.000
_cell.length_b   1.000
_cell.length_c   1.000
_cell.angle_alpha   90.00
_cell.angle_beta   90.00
_cell.angle_gamma   90.00
#
_symmetry.space_group_name_H-M   'P 1'
#
loop_
_entity.id
_entity.type
_entity.pdbx_description
1 polymer ?
#
loop_
_entity_poly.entity_id
_entity_poly.type
_entity_poly.pdbx_seq_one_letter_code
_entity_poly.pdbx_strand_id
1 'polypeptide(L)' 'KNCEVEGVVDGRVVVEELLSLRSMSKLYGEIRTGKLAIEPGATFTGKCDMGAKKENTSGTEQASKARQ' A
#
# COMPACT_ATOMS: atom_id res chain seq x y z
N LYS A 1 -8.24 -2.05 14.83
CA LYS A 1 -9.46 -1.52 14.17
C LYS A 1 -9.34 -1.70 12.65
N ASN A 2 -10.42 -2.11 12.01
CA ASN A 2 -10.56 -2.25 10.56
C ASN A 2 -11.09 -0.96 9.92
N CYS A 3 -10.73 -0.72 8.66
CA CYS A 3 -11.15 0.44 7.89
C CYS A 3 -11.45 0.04 6.45
N GLU A 4 -12.45 0.68 5.87
CA GLU A 4 -12.89 0.46 4.50
C GLU A 4 -12.90 1.80 3.76
N VAL A 5 -12.31 1.82 2.56
CA VAL A 5 -12.13 3.03 1.77
C VAL A 5 -12.95 2.91 0.49
N GLU A 6 -13.86 3.87 0.32
CA GLU A 6 -14.69 4.03 -0.86
C GLU A 6 -14.43 5.40 -1.49
N GLY A 7 -14.36 5.46 -2.83
CA GLY A 7 -14.08 6.70 -3.53
C GLY A 7 -12.61 7.10 -3.52
N VAL A 8 -12.33 8.41 -3.51
CA VAL A 8 -10.96 8.94 -3.63
C VAL A 8 -10.49 9.46 -2.28
N VAL A 9 -9.35 8.95 -1.82
CA VAL A 9 -8.70 9.39 -0.58
C VAL A 9 -7.32 9.91 -0.94
N ASP A 10 -7.04 11.15 -0.55
CA ASP A 10 -5.71 11.77 -0.65
C ASP A 10 -5.21 12.11 0.75
N GLY A 11 -4.02 11.61 1.08
CA GLY A 11 -3.34 11.92 2.34
C GLY A 11 -2.77 10.69 3.04
N ARG A 12 -2.77 10.74 4.38
CA ARG A 12 -2.16 9.71 5.23
C ARG A 12 -3.23 8.85 5.87
N VAL A 13 -3.23 7.56 5.54
CA VAL A 13 -4.16 6.55 6.06
C VAL A 13 -3.42 5.64 7.01
N VAL A 14 -3.88 5.53 8.26
CA VAL A 14 -3.26 4.67 9.28
C VAL A 14 -4.33 3.74 9.84
N VAL A 15 -4.12 2.44 9.65
CA VAL A 15 -5.01 1.36 10.08
C VAL A 15 -4.19 0.32 10.81
N GLU A 16 -4.67 -0.21 11.92
CA GLU A 16 -3.88 -1.14 12.72
C GLU A 16 -4.07 -2.60 12.30
N GLU A 17 -5.25 -2.96 11.79
CA GLU A 17 -5.58 -4.35 11.47
C GLU A 17 -5.76 -4.61 9.97
N LEU A 18 -6.87 -4.15 9.39
CA LEU A 18 -7.26 -4.46 8.02
C LEU A 18 -7.75 -3.19 7.32
N LEU A 19 -7.07 -2.80 6.25
CA LEU A 19 -7.51 -1.77 5.31
C LEU A 19 -8.09 -2.45 4.07
N SER A 20 -9.38 -2.22 3.81
CA SER A 20 -10.10 -2.71 2.63
C SER A 20 -10.33 -1.57 1.64
N LEU A 21 -9.88 -1.74 0.41
CA LEU A 21 -10.11 -0.82 -0.70
C LEU A 21 -11.25 -1.37 -1.57
N ARG A 22 -12.35 -0.63 -1.67
CA ARG A 22 -13.52 -1.00 -2.48
C ARG A 22 -13.26 -0.81 -3.98
N SER A 23 -14.10 -1.44 -4.81
CA SER A 23 -14.07 -1.28 -6.26
C SER A 23 -14.13 0.19 -6.67
N MET A 24 -13.26 0.60 -7.61
CA MET A 24 -13.05 1.99 -8.06
C MET A 24 -12.49 2.98 -7.01
N SER A 25 -12.06 2.51 -5.83
CA SER A 25 -11.39 3.39 -4.88
C SER A 25 -10.02 3.84 -5.39
N LYS A 26 -9.65 5.08 -5.11
CA LYS A 26 -8.35 5.65 -5.46
C LYS A 26 -7.70 6.19 -4.20
N LEU A 27 -6.56 5.63 -3.82
CA LEU A 27 -5.84 6.09 -2.64
C LEU A 27 -4.49 6.67 -3.06
N TYR A 28 -4.31 7.95 -2.76
CA TYR A 28 -3.11 8.73 -3.04
C TYR A 28 -2.44 9.13 -1.73
N GLY A 29 -1.14 8.86 -1.58
CA GLY A 29 -0.35 9.30 -0.43
C GLY A 29 0.27 8.18 0.40
N GLU A 30 0.19 8.29 1.72
CA GLU A 30 0.91 7.39 2.64
C GLU A 30 -0.06 6.43 3.36
N ILE A 31 0.06 5.13 3.14
CA ILE A 31 -0.68 4.09 3.85
C ILE A 31 0.21 3.47 4.92
N ARG A 32 -0.32 3.34 6.14
CA ARG A 32 0.18 2.41 7.15
C ARG A 32 -0.92 1.43 7.50
N THR A 33 -0.75 0.14 7.22
CA THR A 33 -1.75 -0.88 7.58
C THR A 33 -1.12 -2.19 8.03
N GLY A 34 -1.76 -2.95 8.91
CA GLY A 34 -1.31 -4.32 9.22
C GLY A 34 -1.59 -5.30 8.08
N LYS A 35 -2.77 -5.19 7.47
CA LYS A 35 -3.23 -6.00 6.34
C LYS A 35 -3.93 -5.12 5.32
N LEU A 36 -3.74 -5.43 4.04
CA LEU A 36 -4.33 -4.71 2.91
C LEU A 36 -5.16 -5.67 2.07
N ALA A 37 -6.44 -5.36 1.88
CA ALA A 37 -7.35 -6.05 0.98
C ALA A 37 -7.77 -5.09 -0.15
N ILE A 38 -7.62 -5.52 -1.40
CA ILE A 38 -7.88 -4.68 -2.58
C ILE A 38 -8.91 -5.38 -3.46
N GLU A 39 -10.06 -4.74 -3.66
CA GLU A 39 -11.02 -5.20 -4.66
C GLU A 39 -10.57 -4.86 -6.10
N PRO A 40 -10.97 -5.67 -7.10
CA PRO A 40 -10.69 -5.38 -8.50
C PRO A 40 -11.17 -3.98 -8.90
N GLY A 41 -10.28 -3.19 -9.52
CA GLY A 41 -10.58 -1.82 -9.96
C GLY A 41 -10.25 -0.74 -8.93
N ALA A 42 -9.80 -1.10 -7.73
CA ALA A 42 -9.16 -0.16 -6.82
C ALA A 42 -7.74 0.19 -7.30
N THR A 43 -7.32 1.44 -7.13
CA THR A 43 -5.99 1.94 -7.50
C THR A 43 -5.34 2.60 -6.29
N PHE A 44 -4.14 2.16 -5.95
CA PHE A 44 -3.32 2.79 -4.92
C PHE A 44 -2.08 3.42 -5.57
N THR A 45 -1.73 4.64 -5.16
CA THR A 45 -0.54 5.35 -5.64
C THR A 45 0.11 6.11 -4.50
N GLY A 46 1.29 5.66 -4.06
CA GLY A 46 2.07 6.35 -3.04
C GLY A 46 2.95 5.41 -2.23
N LYS A 47 3.20 5.74 -0.97
CA LYS A 47 4.03 4.93 -0.06
C LYS A 47 3.14 4.06 0.81
N CYS A 48 3.35 2.75 0.77
CA CYS A 48 2.64 1.80 1.62
C CYS A 48 3.62 1.18 2.61
N ASP A 49 3.30 1.24 3.89
CA ASP A 49 4.08 0.71 5.00
C ASP A 49 3.21 -0.29 5.76
N MET A 50 3.39 -1.58 5.46
CA MET A 50 2.55 -2.65 5.99
C MET A 50 3.02 -3.20 7.35
N GLY A 51 3.81 -2.43 8.10
CA GLY A 51 4.24 -2.84 9.45
C GLY A 51 5.12 -4.10 9.47
N ALA A 52 5.66 -4.54 8.32
CA ALA A 52 6.71 -5.53 8.29
C ALA A 52 7.93 -4.92 8.97
N LYS A 53 8.17 -5.36 10.21
CA LYS A 53 9.34 -5.05 11.04
C LYS A 53 10.53 -4.72 10.15
N LYS A 54 10.96 -3.44 10.15
CA LYS A 54 12.09 -2.90 9.38
C LYS A 54 13.12 -3.98 9.08
N GLU A 55 13.06 -4.57 7.90
CA GLU A 55 14.25 -5.10 7.26
C GLU A 55 14.63 -4.04 6.25
N ASN A 56 15.81 -3.46 6.45
CA ASN A 56 16.39 -2.47 5.57
C ASN A 56 16.41 -3.02 4.14
N THR A 57 15.46 -2.61 3.32
CA THR A 57 15.61 -2.69 1.88
C THR A 57 15.14 -1.37 1.32
N SER A 58 16.04 -0.39 1.44
CA SER A 58 16.21 0.59 0.37
C SER A 58 16.07 -0.14 -0.96
N GLY A 59 15.10 0.25 -1.79
CA GLY A 59 15.06 -0.16 -3.18
C GLY A 59 16.36 0.27 -3.84
N THR A 60 17.38 -0.58 -3.80
CA THR A 60 18.37 -0.61 -4.85
C THR A 60 17.68 -1.34 -5.99
N GLU A 61 17.39 -0.59 -7.04
CA GLU A 61 17.48 -1.10 -8.39
C GLU A 61 18.84 -1.82 -8.55
N GLN A 62 18.89 -3.11 -8.23
CA GLN A 62 19.88 -4.00 -8.79
C GLN A 62 19.16 -4.77 -9.87
N ALA A 63 19.04 -4.09 -11.02
CA ALA A 63 18.83 -4.73 -12.30
C ALA A 63 19.83 -5.89 -12.41
N SER A 64 19.26 -7.08 -12.41
CA SER A 64 19.88 -8.31 -12.85
C SER A 64 20.51 -8.10 -14.23
N LYS A 65 21.83 -7.84 -14.26
CA LYS A 65 22.64 -8.01 -15.46
C LYS A 65 23.33 -9.38 -15.38
N ALA A 66 22.55 -10.41 -15.66
CA ALA A 66 23.08 -11.66 -16.18
C ALA A 66 23.49 -11.45 -17.65
N ARG A 67 24.55 -12.14 -18.08
CA ARG A 67 25.21 -12.18 -19.42
C ARG A 67 26.22 -11.07 -19.73
N GLN A 68 27.48 -11.30 -19.37
CA GLN A 68 28.49 -11.92 -20.26
C GLN A 68 29.76 -12.25 -19.48
#